data_AF-A0A850MQD3-F1
#
_entry.id   AF-A0A850MQD3-F1
#
_cell.length_a   1.000
_cell.length_b   1.000
_cell.length_c   1.000
_cell.angle_alpha   90.00
_cell.angle_beta   90.00
_cell.angle_gamma   90.00
#
_symmetry.space_group_name_H-M   'P 1'
#
loop_
_entity.id
_entity.type
_entity.pdbx_description
1 polymer ?
#
loop_
_entity_poly.entity_id
_entity_poly.type
_entity_poly.pdbx_seq_one_letter_code
_entity_poly.pdbx_strand_id
1 'polypeptide(L)'
;YPFYILFGTDDMKSPFKVCWNRMGNRINAAVITEYDDPFIGLKPPIPQETLIYLTVETLEEAHYLCAILNSQIFTDLVSMFSMKGSKGFAAVNILENVRIPKFDRNNSLHKQLGMQSRTAHDKVERGLTVSKIEETINQLAKDLFFANIDPDTRQFLEKMITE
;
A
#
# COMPACT_ATOMS: atom_id res chain seq x y z
N TYR A 1 -5.57 -22.86 22.04
CA TYR A 1 -4.84 -22.80 20.76
C TYR A 1 -4.35 -24.21 20.41
N PRO A 2 -4.52 -24.69 19.16
CA PRO A 2 -3.93 -25.96 18.73
C PRO A 2 -2.42 -26.05 19.01
N PHE A 3 -1.92 -27.29 19.16
CA PHE A 3 -0.51 -27.56 19.47
C PHE A 3 0.43 -27.23 18.30
N TYR A 4 -0.03 -27.38 17.06
CA TYR A 4 0.67 -26.93 15.85
C TYR A 4 -0.18 -25.90 15.13
N ILE A 5 0.27 -24.64 15.12
CA ILE A 5 -0.39 -23.54 14.44
C ILE A 5 0.59 -22.91 13.46
N LEU A 6 0.19 -22.85 12.19
CA LEU A 6 0.90 -22.11 11.15
C LEU A 6 0.56 -20.61 11.17
N PHE A 7 -0.67 -20.26 11.58
CA PHE A 7 -1.19 -18.89 11.63
C PHE A 7 -2.22 -18.71 12.76
N GLY A 8 -2.14 -17.63 13.55
CA GLY A 8 -3.06 -17.42 14.68
C GLY A 8 -2.85 -16.18 15.53
N THR A 9 -2.30 -15.09 14.97
CA THR A 9 -2.21 -13.82 15.71
C THR A 9 -3.52 -13.03 15.61
N ASP A 10 -3.83 -12.23 16.62
CA ASP A 10 -5.05 -11.40 16.62
C ASP A 10 -5.02 -10.34 15.51
N ASP A 11 -3.84 -9.98 15.00
CA ASP A 11 -3.65 -9.10 13.83
C ASP A 11 -4.37 -9.62 12.58
N MET A 12 -4.48 -10.94 12.42
CA MET A 12 -5.22 -11.56 11.31
C MET A 12 -6.70 -11.17 11.34
N LYS A 13 -7.23 -10.85 12.52
CA LYS A 13 -8.63 -10.44 12.73
C LYS A 13 -8.81 -8.92 12.73
N SER A 14 -7.76 -8.14 12.45
CA SER A 14 -7.89 -6.68 12.39
C SER A 14 -8.98 -6.25 11.39
N PRO A 15 -9.84 -5.28 11.71
CA PRO A 15 -10.90 -4.83 10.81
C PRO A 15 -10.35 -4.12 9.57
N PHE A 16 -9.14 -3.54 9.66
CA PHE A 16 -8.50 -2.83 8.54
C PHE A 16 -7.13 -3.42 8.25
N LYS A 17 -6.95 -3.81 6.99
CA LYS A 17 -5.66 -4.27 6.48
C LYS A 17 -5.36 -3.66 5.12
N VAL A 18 -4.09 -3.56 4.79
CA VAL A 18 -3.64 -3.26 3.43
C VAL A 18 -2.82 -4.45 2.95
N CYS A 19 -3.26 -5.09 1.87
CA CYS A 19 -2.59 -6.26 1.32
C CYS A 19 -2.02 -6.00 -0.07
N TRP A 20 -0.98 -6.74 -0.47
CA TRP A 20 -0.45 -6.71 -1.83
C TRP A 20 0.13 -8.05 -2.26
N ASN A 21 0.29 -8.23 -3.57
CA ASN A 21 0.90 -9.42 -4.17
C ASN A 21 2.40 -9.50 -3.83
N ARG A 22 2.85 -10.64 -3.27
CA ARG A 22 4.28 -10.89 -3.02
C ARG A 22 5.09 -11.08 -4.31
N MET A 23 4.46 -11.58 -5.36
CA MET A 23 5.09 -11.91 -6.64
C MET A 23 4.48 -11.10 -7.77
N GLY A 24 5.30 -10.65 -8.72
CA GLY A 24 4.89 -9.89 -9.90
C GLY A 24 5.88 -8.80 -10.25
N ASN A 25 5.54 -8.02 -11.28
CA ASN A 25 6.37 -6.93 -11.78
C ASN A 25 5.96 -5.55 -11.22
N ARG A 26 4.86 -5.51 -10.46
CA ARG A 26 4.33 -4.33 -9.79
C ARG A 26 3.65 -4.73 -8.50
N ILE A 27 3.58 -3.79 -7.58
CA ILE A 27 2.79 -3.91 -6.35
C ILE A 27 1.36 -3.51 -6.70
N ASN A 28 0.41 -4.36 -6.33
CA ASN A 28 -1.02 -4.09 -6.42
C ASN A 28 -1.55 -4.17 -4.99
N ALA A 29 -1.63 -3.01 -4.34
CA ALA A 29 -2.15 -2.92 -2.99
C ALA A 29 -3.67 -2.72 -3.01
N ALA A 30 -4.36 -3.32 -2.05
CA ALA A 30 -5.79 -3.17 -1.84
C ALA A 30 -6.10 -3.04 -0.34
N VAL A 31 -7.15 -2.30 -0.01
CA VAL A 31 -7.67 -2.22 1.36
C VAL A 31 -8.63 -3.39 1.60
N ILE A 32 -8.44 -4.06 2.73
CA ILE A 32 -9.34 -5.08 3.24
C ILE A 32 -10.08 -4.50 4.44
N THR A 33 -11.41 -4.51 4.36
CA THR A 33 -12.32 -4.20 5.45
C THR A 33 -13.12 -5.43 5.86
N GLU A 34 -13.94 -5.32 6.90
CA GLU A 34 -14.96 -6.31 7.17
C GLU A 34 -15.88 -6.51 5.97
N TYR A 35 -16.28 -7.76 5.74
CA TYR A 35 -17.19 -8.17 4.69
C TYR A 35 -18.34 -8.94 5.34
N ASP A 36 -19.57 -8.61 4.95
CA ASP A 36 -20.77 -9.29 5.44
C ASP A 36 -20.99 -10.55 4.61
N ASP A 37 -20.47 -11.67 5.10
CA ASP A 37 -20.58 -12.95 4.43
C ASP A 37 -21.90 -13.66 4.79
N PRO A 38 -22.64 -14.23 3.80
CA PRO A 38 -23.91 -14.90 4.05
C PRO A 38 -23.87 -16.09 5.04
N PHE A 39 -22.69 -16.69 5.26
CA PHE A 39 -22.54 -17.89 6.07
C PHE A 39 -21.85 -17.62 7.41
N ILE A 40 -20.90 -16.69 7.46
CA ILE A 40 -20.10 -16.41 8.66
C ILE A 40 -20.33 -15.01 9.27
N GLY A 41 -21.21 -14.21 8.66
CA GLY A 41 -21.54 -12.86 9.07
C GLY A 41 -20.41 -11.87 8.80
N LEU A 42 -20.49 -10.71 9.47
CA LEU A 42 -19.49 -9.65 9.37
C LEU A 42 -18.13 -10.11 9.91
N LYS A 43 -17.17 -10.35 9.00
CA LYS A 43 -15.80 -10.75 9.32
C LYS A 43 -14.80 -10.09 8.36
N PRO A 44 -13.61 -9.71 8.83
CA PRO A 44 -12.55 -9.27 7.92
C PRO A 44 -11.95 -10.48 7.19
N PRO A 45 -11.80 -10.43 5.86
CA PRO A 45 -11.05 -11.43 5.11
C PRO A 45 -9.65 -11.63 5.67
N ILE A 46 -9.20 -12.89 5.64
CA ILE A 46 -7.85 -13.30 6.04
C ILE A 46 -7.06 -13.57 4.74
N PRO A 47 -6.02 -12.77 4.43
CA PRO A 47 -5.19 -13.01 3.26
C PRO A 47 -4.51 -14.38 3.30
N GLN A 48 -4.44 -15.04 2.14
CA GLN A 48 -3.66 -16.26 1.95
C GLN A 48 -2.15 -15.97 2.05
N GLU A 49 -1.31 -16.97 2.32
CA GLU A 49 0.15 -16.85 2.49
C GLU A 49 0.92 -16.26 1.30
N THR A 50 0.26 -16.19 0.14
CA THR A 50 0.79 -15.60 -1.10
C THR A 50 0.70 -14.07 -1.13
N LEU A 51 -0.12 -13.48 -0.24
CA LEU A 51 -0.24 -12.05 -0.04
C LEU A 51 0.57 -11.62 1.17
N ILE A 52 1.11 -10.40 1.10
CA ILE A 52 1.60 -9.70 2.27
C ILE A 52 0.50 -8.74 2.72
N TYR A 53 0.36 -8.52 4.03
CA TYR A 53 -0.54 -7.51 4.55
C TYR A 53 0.04 -6.80 5.77
N LEU A 54 -0.48 -5.59 6.00
CA LEU A 54 -0.26 -4.78 7.19
C LEU A 54 -1.60 -4.49 7.86
N THR A 55 -1.62 -4.48 9.18
CA THR A 55 -2.77 -4.01 9.97
C THR A 55 -2.62 -2.53 10.29
N VAL A 56 -3.74 -1.81 10.31
CA VAL A 56 -3.81 -0.39 10.66
C VAL A 56 -5.04 -0.13 11.51
N GLU A 57 -5.07 0.98 12.23
CA GLU A 57 -6.13 1.26 13.20
C GLU A 57 -7.36 1.92 12.56
N THR A 58 -7.18 2.59 11.42
CA THR A 58 -8.24 3.40 10.79
C THR A 58 -8.34 3.13 9.29
N LEU A 59 -9.54 3.31 8.75
CA LEU A 59 -9.80 3.17 7.32
C LEU A 59 -9.07 4.26 6.51
N GLU A 60 -8.91 5.46 7.09
CA GLU A 60 -8.17 6.57 6.49
C GLU A 60 -6.69 6.22 6.32
N GLU A 61 -6.06 5.65 7.36
CA GLU A 61 -4.68 5.17 7.31
C GLU A 61 -4.53 4.04 6.30
N ALA A 62 -5.50 3.11 6.24
CA ALA A 62 -5.49 2.01 5.27
C ALA A 62 -5.47 2.54 3.84
N HIS A 63 -6.35 3.48 3.50
CA HIS A 63 -6.38 4.06 2.16
C HIS A 63 -5.16 4.92 1.85
N TYR A 64 -4.63 5.66 2.82
CA TYR A 64 -3.38 6.41 2.68
C TYR A 64 -2.22 5.48 2.30
N LEU A 65 -2.04 4.40 3.07
CA LEU A 65 -0.98 3.43 2.84
C LEU A 65 -1.18 2.72 1.49
N CYS A 66 -2.41 2.34 1.16
CA CYS A 66 -2.75 1.74 -0.12
C CYS A 66 -2.45 2.66 -1.31
N ALA A 67 -2.65 3.98 -1.17
CA ALA A 67 -2.31 4.95 -2.20
C ALA A 67 -0.79 4.99 -2.45
N ILE A 68 -0.01 5.03 -1.37
CA ILE A 68 1.46 5.06 -1.45
C ILE A 68 2.01 3.79 -2.10
N LEU A 69 1.54 2.62 -1.66
CA LEU A 69 2.03 1.33 -2.17
C LEU A 69 1.75 1.14 -3.67
N ASN A 70 0.66 1.72 -4.19
CA ASN A 70 0.33 1.70 -5.61
C ASN A 70 0.97 2.84 -6.42
N SER A 71 1.71 3.76 -5.78
CA SER A 71 2.33 4.88 -6.48
C SER A 71 3.58 4.47 -7.25
N GLN A 72 3.85 5.18 -8.35
CA GLN A 72 5.03 4.96 -9.18
C GLN A 72 6.32 5.23 -8.40
N ILE A 73 6.38 6.32 -7.61
CA ILE A 73 7.55 6.64 -6.78
C ILE A 73 7.90 5.50 -5.82
N PHE A 74 6.90 4.88 -5.20
CA PHE A 74 7.15 3.73 -4.33
C PHE A 74 7.70 2.55 -5.14
N THR A 75 7.08 2.22 -6.28
CA THR A 75 7.57 1.15 -7.18
C THR A 75 9.01 1.39 -7.64
N ASP A 76 9.36 2.64 -7.95
CA ASP A 76 10.71 3.03 -8.39
C ASP A 76 11.73 2.85 -7.26
N LEU A 77 11.43 3.37 -6.06
CA LEU A 77 12.28 3.20 -4.88
C LEU A 77 12.51 1.72 -4.55
N VAL A 78 11.46 0.90 -4.64
CA VAL A 78 11.55 -0.54 -4.39
C VAL A 78 12.46 -1.22 -5.41
N SER A 79 12.36 -0.82 -6.68
CA SER A 79 13.16 -1.39 -7.76
C SER A 79 14.66 -1.12 -7.62
N MET A 80 15.06 -0.10 -6.83
CA MET A 80 16.46 0.18 -6.49
C MET A 80 17.05 -0.87 -5.55
N PHE A 81 16.24 -1.44 -4.67
CA PHE A 81 16.68 -2.42 -3.67
C PHE A 81 16.41 -3.87 -4.09
N SER A 82 15.54 -4.08 -5.07
CA SER A 82 15.12 -5.41 -5.47
C SER A 82 14.79 -5.48 -6.96
N MET A 83 15.39 -6.45 -7.65
CA MET A 83 15.11 -6.68 -9.07
C MET A 83 13.63 -7.04 -9.28
N LYS A 84 12.97 -6.35 -10.22
CA LYS A 84 11.59 -6.66 -10.65
C LYS A 84 11.48 -8.13 -11.06
N GLY A 85 10.41 -8.81 -10.62
CA GLY A 85 10.17 -10.23 -10.92
C GLY A 85 10.98 -11.23 -10.09
N SER A 86 11.89 -10.77 -9.21
CA SER A 86 12.55 -11.65 -8.24
C SER A 86 11.60 -12.06 -7.10
N LYS A 87 11.89 -13.18 -6.42
CA LYS A 87 11.13 -13.64 -5.25
C LYS A 87 11.08 -12.63 -4.09
N GLY A 88 11.93 -11.59 -4.11
CA GLY A 88 12.02 -10.54 -3.10
C GLY A 88 11.36 -9.21 -3.46
N PHE A 89 10.87 -9.01 -4.70
CA PHE A 89 10.44 -7.69 -5.18
C PHE A 89 9.34 -7.03 -4.33
N ALA A 90 8.42 -7.82 -3.77
CA ALA A 90 7.36 -7.33 -2.89
C ALA A 90 7.32 -8.07 -1.54
N ALA A 91 8.48 -8.55 -1.09
CA ALA A 91 8.62 -9.20 0.22
C ALA A 91 8.56 -8.19 1.37
N VAL A 92 8.35 -8.67 2.60
CA VAL A 92 8.11 -7.84 3.80
C VAL A 92 9.25 -6.84 4.08
N ASN A 93 10.48 -7.20 3.75
CA ASN A 93 11.68 -6.37 3.93
C ASN A 93 11.69 -5.09 3.08
N ILE A 94 10.75 -4.94 2.15
CA ILE A 94 10.57 -3.73 1.35
C ILE A 94 10.42 -2.47 2.21
N LEU A 95 9.75 -2.58 3.36
CA LEU A 95 9.50 -1.47 4.28
C LEU A 95 10.71 -1.15 5.16
N GLU A 96 11.68 -2.07 5.26
CA GLU A 96 12.96 -1.81 5.92
C GLU A 96 13.84 -0.89 5.05
N ASN A 97 13.73 -1.02 3.72
CA ASN A 97 14.49 -0.24 2.74
C ASN A 97 13.78 1.04 2.31
N VAL A 98 12.45 1.01 2.15
CA VAL A 98 11.64 2.16 1.72
C VAL A 98 10.76 2.62 2.87
N ARG A 99 11.16 3.72 3.51
CA ARG A 99 10.44 4.29 4.65
C ARG A 99 9.22 5.08 4.18
N ILE A 100 8.04 4.57 4.50
CA ILE A 100 6.78 5.29 4.29
C ILE A 100 6.58 6.27 5.45
N PRO A 101 6.28 7.57 5.19
CA PRO A 101 5.96 8.51 6.25
C PRO A 101 4.76 8.02 7.07
N LYS A 102 4.88 8.09 8.41
CA LYS A 102 3.80 7.69 9.31
C LYS A 102 2.55 8.54 9.03
N PHE A 103 1.37 7.91 8.99
CA PHE A 103 0.14 8.62 8.73
C PHE A 103 -0.12 9.74 9.76
N ASP A 104 -0.45 10.93 9.26
CA ASP A 104 -0.90 12.08 10.05
C ASP A 104 -2.23 12.59 9.50
N ARG A 105 -3.28 12.46 10.31
CA ARG A 105 -4.64 12.95 10.01
C ARG A 105 -4.71 14.46 9.74
N ASN A 106 -3.76 15.24 10.24
CA ASN A 106 -3.73 16.68 10.06
C ASN A 106 -3.03 17.09 8.76
N ASN A 107 -2.18 16.22 8.21
CA ASN A 107 -1.47 16.46 6.97
C ASN A 107 -2.42 16.42 5.75
N SER A 108 -2.41 17.48 4.94
CA SER A 108 -3.27 17.62 3.78
C SER A 108 -2.96 16.61 2.67
N LEU A 109 -1.68 16.30 2.42
CA LEU A 109 -1.27 15.32 1.42
C LEU A 109 -1.74 13.91 1.81
N HIS A 110 -1.63 13.56 3.09
CA HIS A 110 -2.03 12.24 3.58
C HIS A 110 -3.54 12.01 3.40
N LYS A 111 -4.34 13.01 3.75
CA LYS A 111 -5.80 12.99 3.53
C LYS A 111 -6.16 12.89 2.04
N GLN A 112 -5.47 13.65 1.19
CA GLN A 112 -5.74 13.62 -0.26
C GLN A 112 -5.39 12.24 -0.85
N LEU A 113 -4.24 11.66 -0.49
CA LEU A 113 -3.85 10.31 -0.89
C LEU A 113 -4.91 9.27 -0.49
N GLY A 114 -5.35 9.29 0.77
CA GLY A 114 -6.41 8.40 1.25
C GLY A 114 -7.72 8.58 0.49
N MET A 115 -8.13 9.83 0.23
CA MET A 115 -9.35 10.13 -0.54
C MET A 115 -9.28 9.62 -1.98
N GLN A 116 -8.14 9.79 -2.66
CA GLN A 116 -7.94 9.31 -4.02
C GLN A 116 -7.99 7.78 -4.06
N SER A 117 -7.32 7.10 -3.12
CA SER A 117 -7.39 5.64 -3.01
C SER A 117 -8.81 5.14 -2.81
N ARG A 118 -9.58 5.74 -1.89
CA ARG A 118 -10.99 5.38 -1.68
C ARG A 118 -11.83 5.58 -2.94
N THR A 119 -11.67 6.73 -3.60
CA THR A 119 -12.37 7.03 -4.87
C THR A 119 -12.00 6.04 -5.98
N ALA A 120 -10.74 5.58 -6.02
CA ALA A 120 -10.31 4.55 -6.98
C ALA A 120 -11.02 3.22 -6.72
N HIS A 121 -11.12 2.78 -5.45
CA HIS A 121 -11.82 1.54 -5.10
C HIS A 121 -13.30 1.61 -5.51
N ASP A 122 -14.00 2.70 -5.16
CA ASP A 122 -15.40 2.91 -5.53
C ASP A 122 -15.63 2.89 -7.05
N LYS A 123 -14.67 3.41 -7.83
CA LYS A 123 -14.75 3.42 -9.30
C LYS A 123 -14.49 2.04 -9.90
N VAL A 124 -13.47 1.32 -9.42
CA VAL A 124 -13.13 -0.02 -9.89
C VAL A 124 -14.27 -1.00 -9.59
N GLU A 125 -14.90 -0.89 -8.41
CA GLU A 125 -16.08 -1.70 -8.06
C GLU A 125 -17.24 -1.49 -9.06
N ARG A 126 -17.37 -0.29 -9.61
CA ARG A 126 -18.35 0.05 -10.66
C ARG A 126 -17.87 -0.26 -12.09
N GLY A 127 -16.71 -0.89 -12.25
CA GLY A 127 -16.11 -1.19 -13.56
C GLY A 127 -15.59 0.04 -14.31
N LEU A 128 -15.32 1.15 -13.62
CA LEU A 128 -14.82 2.40 -14.21
C LEU A 128 -13.29 2.46 -14.18
N THR A 129 -12.71 3.21 -15.13
CA THR A 129 -11.26 3.42 -15.18
C THR A 129 -10.79 4.44 -14.14
N VAL A 130 -9.55 4.28 -13.68
CA VAL A 130 -8.97 5.10 -12.59
C VAL A 130 -7.65 5.78 -12.98
N SER A 131 -7.25 5.77 -14.26
CA SER A 131 -5.95 6.29 -14.70
C SER A 131 -5.65 7.73 -14.26
N LYS A 132 -6.64 8.63 -14.29
CA LYS A 132 -6.48 10.01 -13.79
C LYS A 132 -6.28 10.08 -12.27
N ILE A 133 -6.90 9.16 -11.53
CA ILE A 133 -6.72 9.04 -10.08
C ILE A 133 -5.33 8.48 -9.79
N GLU A 134 -4.87 7.48 -10.54
CA GLU A 134 -3.51 6.93 -10.44
C GLU A 134 -2.46 8.00 -10.72
N GLU A 135 -2.63 8.83 -11.77
CA GLU A 135 -1.79 9.99 -12.05
C GLU A 135 -1.75 10.98 -10.89
N THR A 136 -2.91 11.26 -10.29
CA THR A 136 -3.02 12.16 -9.13
C THR A 136 -2.33 11.57 -7.89
N ILE A 137 -2.50 10.27 -7.63
CA ILE A 137 -1.81 9.55 -6.56
C ILE A 137 -0.30 9.61 -6.78
N ASN A 138 0.17 9.40 -8.01
CA ASN A 138 1.58 9.45 -8.36
C ASN A 138 2.18 10.83 -8.04
N GLN A 139 1.49 11.92 -8.41
CA GLN A 139 1.96 13.27 -8.10
C GLN A 139 1.97 13.55 -6.59
N LEU A 140 0.87 13.23 -5.88
CA LEU A 140 0.78 13.47 -4.44
C LEU A 140 1.79 12.66 -3.64
N ALA A 141 2.01 11.40 -4.02
CA ALA A 141 3.01 10.55 -3.40
C ALA A 141 4.41 11.11 -3.66
N LYS A 142 4.69 11.53 -4.89
CA LYS A 142 5.95 12.19 -5.24
C LYS A 142 6.20 13.39 -4.34
N ASP A 143 5.24 14.31 -4.26
CA ASP A 143 5.34 15.51 -3.41
C ASP A 143 5.60 15.17 -1.94
N LEU A 144 4.93 14.13 -1.42
CA LEU A 144 5.12 13.65 -0.06
C LEU A 144 6.53 13.11 0.20
N PHE A 145 7.07 12.29 -0.71
CA PHE A 145 8.44 11.77 -0.58
C PHE A 145 9.45 12.91 -0.67
N PHE A 146 9.34 13.80 -1.67
CA PHE A 146 10.28 14.90 -1.86
C PHE A 146 10.22 15.97 -0.76
N ALA A 147 9.10 16.13 -0.05
CA ALA A 147 9.00 17.03 1.10
C ALA A 147 9.83 16.57 2.32
N ASN A 148 10.14 15.28 2.41
CA ASN A 148 10.81 14.67 3.57
C ASN A 148 12.28 14.30 3.30
N ILE A 149 12.84 14.73 2.17
CA ILE A 149 14.18 14.36 1.70
C ILE A 149 15.07 15.59 1.66
N ASP A 150 16.33 15.44 2.04
CA ASP A 150 17.33 16.49 1.93
C ASP A 150 17.61 16.87 0.45
N PRO A 151 18.06 18.10 0.16
CA PRO A 151 18.23 18.57 -1.21
C PRO A 151 19.16 17.71 -2.07
N ASP A 152 20.20 17.09 -1.48
CA ASP A 152 21.19 16.30 -2.20
C ASP A 152 20.62 14.95 -2.63
N THR A 153 19.94 14.26 -1.70
CA THR A 153 19.22 13.01 -1.99
C THR A 153 18.08 13.26 -2.99
N ARG A 154 17.40 14.40 -2.90
CA ARG A 154 16.38 14.80 -3.88
C ARG A 154 16.96 14.91 -5.28
N GLN A 155 18.10 15.58 -5.44
CA GLN A 155 18.74 15.74 -6.74
C GLN A 155 19.22 14.40 -7.32
N PHE A 156 19.67 13.47 -6.48
CA PHE A 156 20.03 12.11 -6.88
C PHE A 156 18.81 11.31 -7.39
N LEU A 157 17.69 11.32 -6.64
CA LEU A 157 16.47 10.62 -7.02
C LEU A 157 15.85 11.18 -8.29
N GLU A 158 15.85 12.51 -8.47
CA GLU A 158 15.34 13.14 -9.69
C GLU A 158 16.14 12.68 -10.93
N LYS A 159 17.47 12.54 -10.83
CA LYS A 159 18.28 12.02 -11.94
C LYS A 159 17.97 10.56 -12.26
N MET A 160 17.84 9.70 -11.25
CA MET A 160 17.58 8.27 -11.45
C MET A 160 16.18 7.92 -11.96
N ILE A 161 15.16 8.73 -11.64
CA ILE A 161 13.77 8.47 -12.08
C ILE A 161 13.54 8.91 -13.54
N THR A 162 14.42 9.75 -14.09
CA THR A 162 14.26 10.32 -15.44
C THR A 162 15.02 9.53 -16.53
N GLU A 163 15.88 8.58 -16.13
CA GLU A 163 16.64 7.66 -17.01
C GLU A 163 15.94 6.30 -17.16
#